data_AF-A0A536FCG4-F1
#
_entry.id   AF-A0A536FCG4-F1
#
_cell.length_a   1.000
_cell.length_b   1.000
_cell.length_c   1.000
_cell.angle_alpha   90.00
_cell.angle_beta   90.00
_cell.angle_gamma   90.00
#
_symmetry.space_group_name_H-M   'P 1'
#
loop_
_entity.id
_entity.type
_entity.pdbx_description
1 polymer ?
#
loop_
_entity_poly.entity_id
_entity_poly.type
_entity_poly.pdbx_seq_one_letter_code
_entity_poly.pdbx_strand_id
1 'polypeptide(L)'
;MSPRRSYVEENTRERERLRTLVERLSDVELRRPVNDYWTVAAVLGHIAFWDARALVLAEKLERGEPFSLSDAEPEDVTWINDATRPLIHAIAPREVARLALRLAEETDQRIASLAPGLTAQLWPESPTSPLNPLRAAHRGEHLDEVAAALKP
;
A
#
# COMPACT_ATOMS: atom_id res chain seq x y z
N MET A 1 20.00 8.11 11.48
CA MET A 1 19.15 8.80 10.46
C MET A 1 17.90 9.33 11.15
N SER A 2 17.30 10.43 10.65
CA SER A 2 15.97 10.85 11.11
C SER A 2 14.93 9.78 10.72
N PRO A 3 13.91 9.48 11.55
CA PRO A 3 12.84 8.53 11.21
C PRO A 3 12.23 8.79 9.82
N ARG A 4 12.11 10.07 9.43
CA ARG A 4 11.65 10.50 8.10
C ARG A 4 12.53 10.04 6.95
N ARG A 5 13.85 10.11 7.11
CA ARG A 5 14.77 9.62 6.05
C ARG A 5 14.68 8.10 5.93
N SER A 6 14.46 7.38 7.03
CA SER A 6 14.33 5.92 7.04
C SER A 6 13.13 5.45 6.22
N TYR A 7 11.91 5.90 6.55
CA TYR A 7 10.73 5.37 5.85
C TYR A 7 10.67 5.80 4.38
N VAL A 8 11.21 6.97 4.00
CA VAL A 8 11.24 7.39 2.58
C VAL A 8 12.14 6.46 1.76
N GLU A 9 13.33 6.15 2.26
CA GLU A 9 14.28 5.25 1.58
C GLU A 9 13.73 3.83 1.50
N GLU A 10 13.13 3.33 2.58
CA GLU A 10 12.54 2.00 2.63
C GLU A 10 11.31 1.87 1.72
N ASN A 11 10.41 2.87 1.73
CA ASN A 11 9.25 2.88 0.84
C ASN A 11 9.69 2.90 -0.63
N THR A 12 10.71 3.71 -0.95
CA THR A 12 11.28 3.79 -2.30
C THR A 12 11.79 2.43 -2.75
N ARG A 13 12.55 1.71 -1.91
CA ARG A 13 13.06 0.37 -2.24
C ARG A 13 11.94 -0.60 -2.61
N GLU A 14 10.89 -0.67 -1.79
CA GLU A 14 9.77 -1.60 -2.03
C GLU A 14 8.91 -1.15 -3.22
N ARG A 15 8.78 0.16 -3.45
CA ARG A 15 8.11 0.69 -4.65
C ARG A 15 8.87 0.33 -5.93
N GLU A 16 10.20 0.37 -5.94
CA GLU A 16 10.98 -0.05 -7.12
C GLU A 16 10.93 -1.57 -7.33
N ARG A 17 10.84 -2.38 -6.25
CA ARG A 17 10.52 -3.82 -6.36
C ARG A 17 9.14 -4.02 -7.01
N LEU A 18 8.12 -3.29 -6.55
CA LEU A 18 6.79 -3.29 -7.16
C LEU A 18 6.83 -2.90 -8.64
N ARG A 19 7.52 -1.80 -8.99
CA ARG A 19 7.71 -1.36 -10.38
C ARG A 19 8.28 -2.49 -11.25
N THR A 20 9.37 -3.11 -10.79
CA THR A 20 10.03 -4.20 -11.51
C THR A 20 9.07 -5.36 -11.79
N LEU A 21 8.23 -5.75 -10.83
CA LEU A 21 7.22 -6.79 -11.05
C LEU A 21 6.15 -6.34 -12.05
N VAL A 22 5.59 -5.15 -11.88
CA VAL A 22 4.54 -4.61 -12.76
C VAL A 22 5.00 -4.53 -14.22
N GLU A 23 6.26 -4.18 -14.45
CA GLU A 23 6.87 -4.09 -15.79
C GLU A 23 7.23 -5.45 -16.37
N ARG A 24 7.72 -6.40 -15.55
CA ARG A 24 8.23 -7.69 -16.03
C ARG A 24 7.16 -8.76 -16.21
N LEU A 25 6.18 -8.84 -15.31
CA LEU A 25 5.24 -9.96 -15.28
C LEU A 25 4.35 -9.97 -16.52
N SER A 26 4.10 -11.14 -17.08
CA SER A 26 3.13 -11.38 -18.14
C SER A 26 1.69 -11.41 -17.61
N ASP A 27 0.70 -11.30 -18.50
CA ASP A 27 -0.71 -11.39 -18.11
C ASP A 27 -1.09 -12.78 -17.57
N VAL A 28 -0.36 -13.83 -17.96
CA VAL A 28 -0.53 -15.19 -17.42
C VAL A 28 -0.01 -15.25 -15.98
N GLU A 29 1.19 -14.73 -15.73
CA GLU A 29 1.76 -14.66 -14.38
C GLU A 29 0.90 -13.81 -13.43
N LEU A 30 0.35 -12.69 -13.92
CA LEU A 30 -0.57 -11.84 -13.14
C LEU A 30 -1.84 -12.57 -12.71
N ARG A 31 -2.28 -13.61 -13.45
CA ARG A 31 -3.45 -14.43 -13.10
C ARG A 31 -3.12 -15.62 -12.21
N ARG A 32 -1.84 -15.87 -11.92
CA ARG A 32 -1.43 -17.02 -11.10
C ARG A 32 -2.01 -16.88 -9.68
N PRO A 33 -2.57 -17.95 -9.09
CA PRO A 33 -3.03 -17.92 -7.71
C PRO A 33 -1.84 -17.78 -6.75
N VAL A 34 -2.00 -16.91 -5.76
CA VAL A 34 -1.13 -16.82 -4.56
C VAL A 34 -1.69 -17.70 -3.45
N ASN A 35 -3.03 -17.74 -3.33
CA ASN A 35 -3.79 -18.66 -2.49
C ASN A 35 -5.20 -18.86 -3.11
N ASP A 36 -6.11 -19.49 -2.37
CA ASP A 36 -7.47 -19.80 -2.83
C ASP A 36 -8.31 -18.58 -3.21
N TYR A 37 -7.98 -17.39 -2.70
CA TYR A 37 -8.78 -16.18 -2.85
C TYR A 37 -8.09 -15.11 -3.70
N TRP A 38 -6.76 -15.13 -3.78
CA TRP A 38 -5.97 -14.04 -4.33
C TRP A 38 -5.10 -14.54 -5.49
N THR A 39 -5.17 -13.82 -6.62
CA THR A 39 -4.19 -13.92 -7.70
C THR A 39 -3.05 -12.93 -7.45
N VAL A 40 -1.94 -13.07 -8.18
CA VAL A 40 -0.84 -12.08 -8.14
C VAL A 40 -1.37 -10.67 -8.36
N ALA A 41 -2.17 -10.45 -9.39
CA ALA A 41 -2.78 -9.15 -9.67
C ALA A 41 -3.70 -8.67 -8.54
N ALA A 42 -4.45 -9.57 -7.91
CA ALA A 42 -5.32 -9.21 -6.80
C ALA A 42 -4.53 -8.81 -5.53
N VAL A 43 -3.39 -9.45 -5.26
CA VAL A 43 -2.47 -9.03 -4.18
C VAL A 43 -1.91 -7.64 -4.47
N LEU A 44 -1.53 -7.35 -5.72
CA LEU A 44 -1.12 -5.98 -6.10
C LEU A 44 -2.26 -4.98 -5.90
N GLY A 45 -3.50 -5.36 -6.21
CA GLY A 45 -4.69 -4.55 -5.92
C GLY A 45 -4.94 -4.33 -4.42
N HIS A 46 -4.63 -5.32 -3.59
CA HIS A 46 -4.68 -5.20 -2.13
C HIS A 46 -3.66 -4.17 -1.62
N ILE A 47 -2.42 -4.20 -2.13
CA ILE A 47 -1.42 -3.16 -1.87
C ILE A 47 -1.98 -1.78 -2.27
N ALA A 48 -2.55 -1.69 -3.47
CA ALA A 48 -3.12 -0.45 -4.00
C ALA A 48 -4.19 0.14 -3.06
N PHE A 49 -5.09 -0.69 -2.53
CA PHE A 49 -6.14 -0.27 -1.61
C PHE A 49 -5.56 0.35 -0.34
N TRP A 50 -4.59 -0.30 0.29
CA TRP A 50 -3.99 0.21 1.53
C TRP A 50 -3.12 1.45 1.33
N ASP A 51 -2.46 1.57 0.17
CA ASP A 51 -1.78 2.81 -0.20
C ASP A 51 -2.78 3.94 -0.47
N ALA A 52 -3.89 3.69 -1.17
CA ALA A 52 -4.95 4.68 -1.35
C ALA A 52 -5.54 5.15 -0.01
N ARG A 53 -5.72 4.25 0.97
CA ARG A 53 -6.13 4.63 2.34
C ARG A 53 -5.10 5.56 2.97
N ALA A 54 -3.81 5.23 2.90
CA ALA A 54 -2.75 6.07 3.45
C ALA A 54 -2.71 7.46 2.78
N LEU A 55 -2.93 7.52 1.46
CA LEU A 55 -3.03 8.77 0.71
C LEU A 55 -4.18 9.65 1.20
N VAL A 56 -5.38 9.09 1.39
CA VAL A 56 -6.55 9.80 1.94
C VAL A 56 -6.27 10.37 3.34
N LEU A 57 -5.61 9.59 4.19
CA LEU A 57 -5.25 10.04 5.55
C LEU A 57 -4.19 11.15 5.53
N ALA A 58 -3.20 11.05 4.65
CA ALA A 58 -2.19 12.09 4.48
C ALA A 58 -2.82 13.40 3.96
N GLU A 59 -3.73 13.30 2.99
CA GLU A 59 -4.51 14.43 2.49
C GLU A 59 -5.37 15.10 3.56
N LYS A 60 -5.97 14.29 4.44
CA LYS A 60 -6.75 14.79 5.58
C LYS A 60 -5.89 15.63 6.52
N LEU A 61 -4.69 15.15 6.86
CA LEU A 61 -3.74 15.91 7.68
C LEU A 61 -3.32 17.23 7.02
N GLU A 62 -3.07 17.24 5.72
CA GLU A 62 -2.68 18.47 5.01
C GLU A 62 -3.80 19.52 4.99
N ARG A 63 -5.06 19.10 4.98
CA ARG A 63 -6.22 20.00 5.13
C ARG A 63 -6.40 20.51 6.57
N GLY A 64 -5.59 20.04 7.52
CA GLY A 64 -5.72 20.39 8.94
C GLY A 64 -6.93 19.75 9.62
N GLU A 65 -7.51 18.72 9.01
CA GLU A 65 -8.63 17.97 9.59
C GLU A 65 -8.09 16.95 10.60
N PRO A 66 -8.56 16.94 11.85
CA PRO A 66 -8.10 15.97 12.83
C PRO A 66 -8.59 14.56 12.46
N PHE A 67 -7.77 13.57 12.78
CA PHE A 67 -8.23 12.18 12.79
C PHE A 67 -9.32 11.98 13.84
N SER A 68 -10.22 11.07 13.55
CA SER A 68 -11.38 10.70 14.35
C SER A 68 -11.45 9.18 14.50
N LEU A 69 -12.35 8.70 15.35
CA LEU A 69 -12.55 7.26 15.55
C LEU A 69 -12.94 6.53 14.25
N SER A 70 -13.55 7.19 13.27
CA SER A 70 -13.89 6.58 11.99
C SER A 70 -12.69 6.42 11.03
N ASP A 71 -11.55 7.07 11.32
CA ASP A 71 -10.32 6.91 10.54
C ASP A 71 -9.46 5.75 11.06
N ALA A 72 -9.72 5.30 12.28
CA ALA A 72 -8.99 4.21 12.92
C ALA A 72 -9.13 2.93 12.11
N GLU A 73 -8.04 2.19 12.00
CA GLU A 73 -8.07 0.84 11.46
C GLU A 73 -8.67 -0.09 12.53
N PRO A 74 -9.69 -0.90 12.20
CA PRO A 74 -10.21 -1.88 13.15
C PRO A 74 -9.17 -2.97 13.41
N GLU A 75 -9.24 -3.61 14.58
CA GLU A 75 -8.34 -4.73 14.93
C GLU A 75 -8.47 -5.90 13.94
N ASP A 76 -9.69 -6.18 13.48
CA ASP A 76 -9.96 -7.15 12.41
C ASP A 76 -10.33 -6.44 11.11
N VAL A 77 -9.42 -6.51 10.13
CA VAL A 77 -9.58 -5.96 8.78
C VAL A 77 -10.08 -7.00 7.77
N THR A 78 -10.37 -8.23 8.19
CA THR A 78 -10.81 -9.32 7.30
C THR A 78 -12.00 -8.91 6.45
N TRP A 79 -13.02 -8.30 7.05
CA TRP A 79 -14.23 -7.89 6.33
C TRP A 79 -13.94 -6.80 5.30
N ILE A 80 -12.96 -5.91 5.54
CA ILE A 80 -12.54 -4.87 4.58
C ILE A 80 -11.87 -5.56 3.38
N ASN A 81 -10.97 -6.50 3.64
CA ASN A 81 -10.27 -7.26 2.61
C ASN A 81 -11.24 -8.13 1.79
N ASP A 82 -12.20 -8.79 2.44
CA ASP A 82 -13.22 -9.60 1.77
C ASP A 82 -14.17 -8.76 0.92
N ALA A 83 -14.58 -7.58 1.39
CA ALA A 83 -15.46 -6.67 0.65
C ALA A 83 -14.76 -6.01 -0.55
N THR A 84 -13.45 -5.73 -0.43
CA THR A 84 -12.64 -5.13 -1.51
C THR A 84 -12.21 -6.13 -2.57
N ARG A 85 -11.96 -7.39 -2.18
CA ARG A 85 -11.52 -8.48 -3.08
C ARG A 85 -12.36 -8.62 -4.36
N PRO A 86 -13.70 -8.71 -4.35
CA PRO A 86 -14.48 -8.86 -5.59
C PRO A 86 -14.35 -7.64 -6.52
N LEU A 87 -14.20 -6.43 -5.97
CA LEU A 87 -13.97 -5.21 -6.74
C LEU A 87 -12.60 -5.25 -7.42
N ILE A 88 -11.57 -5.69 -6.70
CA ILE A 88 -10.21 -5.87 -7.23
C ILE A 88 -10.21 -6.89 -8.37
N HIS A 89 -10.85 -8.05 -8.18
CA HIS A 89 -10.91 -9.10 -9.22
C HIS A 89 -11.70 -8.71 -10.47
N ALA A 90 -12.60 -7.72 -10.37
CA ALA A 90 -13.32 -7.21 -11.53
C ALA A 90 -12.43 -6.35 -12.47
N ILE A 91 -11.30 -5.85 -11.98
CA ILE A 91 -10.36 -5.04 -12.76
C ILE A 91 -9.46 -5.97 -13.58
N ALA A 92 -9.18 -5.60 -14.84
CA ALA A 92 -8.25 -6.36 -15.67
C ALA A 92 -6.87 -6.49 -14.96
N PRO A 93 -6.25 -7.70 -14.92
CA PRO A 93 -5.03 -7.94 -14.14
C PRO A 93 -3.88 -6.96 -14.39
N ARG A 94 -3.68 -6.56 -15.65
CA ARG A 94 -2.67 -5.56 -16.00
C ARG A 94 -3.00 -4.17 -15.46
N GLU A 95 -4.27 -3.79 -15.50
CA GLU A 95 -4.72 -2.47 -15.06
C GLU A 95 -4.64 -2.32 -13.54
N VAL A 96 -4.97 -3.37 -12.78
CA VAL A 96 -4.79 -3.36 -11.32
C VAL A 96 -3.33 -3.32 -10.91
N ALA A 97 -2.44 -4.03 -11.63
CA ALA A 97 -1.00 -3.97 -11.39
C ALA A 97 -0.45 -2.55 -11.63
N ARG A 98 -0.86 -1.90 -12.73
CA ARG A 98 -0.51 -0.50 -13.02
C ARG A 98 -1.09 0.46 -11.99
N LEU A 99 -2.32 0.23 -11.52
CA LEU A 99 -2.95 1.03 -10.49
C LEU A 99 -2.18 0.95 -9.16
N ALA A 100 -1.73 -0.25 -8.78
CA ALA A 100 -0.91 -0.45 -7.58
C ALA A 100 0.37 0.38 -7.62
N LEU A 101 1.10 0.36 -8.74
CA LEU A 101 2.31 1.17 -8.89
C LEU A 101 2.02 2.67 -8.80
N ARG A 102 0.99 3.17 -9.51
CA ARG A 102 0.64 4.59 -9.47
C ARG A 102 0.28 5.06 -8.06
N LEU A 103 -0.56 4.31 -7.35
CA LEU A 103 -0.95 4.67 -5.99
C LEU A 103 0.23 4.59 -5.02
N ALA A 104 1.16 3.65 -5.20
CA ALA A 104 2.40 3.61 -4.42
C ALA A 104 3.28 4.84 -4.69
N GLU A 105 3.39 5.30 -5.94
CA GLU A 105 4.12 6.52 -6.31
C GLU A 105 3.47 7.78 -5.70
N GLU A 106 2.15 7.92 -5.83
CA GLU A 106 1.39 9.06 -5.30
C GLU A 106 1.45 9.11 -3.76
N THR A 107 1.30 7.95 -3.12
CA THR A 107 1.38 7.81 -1.66
C THR A 107 2.76 8.15 -1.13
N ASP A 108 3.82 7.64 -1.77
CA ASP A 108 5.20 7.94 -1.38
C ASP A 108 5.52 9.42 -1.55
N GLN A 109 5.11 10.01 -2.68
CA GLN A 109 5.29 11.44 -2.92
C GLN A 109 4.59 12.27 -1.85
N ARG A 110 3.33 11.93 -1.53
CA ARG A 110 2.55 12.67 -0.52
C ARG A 110 3.16 12.57 0.87
N ILE A 111 3.48 11.36 1.31
CA ILE A 111 4.08 11.13 2.63
C ILE A 111 5.44 11.84 2.73
N ALA A 112 6.26 11.76 1.67
CA ALA A 112 7.56 12.42 1.63
C ALA A 112 7.45 13.95 1.61
N SER A 113 6.35 14.52 1.10
CA SER A 113 6.13 15.98 1.05
C SER A 113 5.47 16.57 2.28
N LEU A 114 4.99 15.76 3.24
CA LEU A 114 4.34 16.26 4.46
C LEU A 114 5.20 17.31 5.16
N ALA A 115 4.57 18.41 5.58
CA ALA A 115 5.26 19.46 6.31
C ALA A 115 5.91 18.90 7.59
N PRO A 116 7.11 19.33 7.99
CA PRO A 116 7.77 18.83 9.20
C PRO A 116 6.91 18.93 10.48
N GLY A 117 6.01 19.92 10.57
CA GLY A 117 5.08 20.04 11.69
C GLY A 117 4.00 18.95 11.73
N LEU A 118 3.70 18.31 10.60
CA LEU A 118 2.69 17.23 10.52
C LEU A 118 3.28 15.86 10.85
N THR A 119 4.60 15.67 10.74
CA THR A 119 5.20 14.34 10.95
C THR A 119 5.09 13.82 12.38
N ALA A 120 4.91 14.71 13.36
CA ALA A 120 4.64 14.32 14.76
C ALA A 120 3.25 13.68 14.96
N GLN A 121 2.34 13.83 14.00
CA GLN A 121 0.99 13.24 14.04
C GLN A 121 0.94 11.86 13.40
N LEU A 122 2.07 11.33 12.93
CA LEU A 122 2.18 10.03 12.27
C LEU A 122 2.55 8.94 13.28
N TRP A 123 2.18 7.70 13.00
CA TRP A 123 2.74 6.57 13.74
C TRP A 123 4.25 6.42 13.45
N PRO A 124 5.11 6.03 14.40
CA PRO A 124 4.82 5.73 15.81
C PRO A 124 4.89 6.95 16.75
N GLU A 125 5.25 8.14 16.27
CA GLU A 125 5.37 9.36 17.09
C GLU A 125 4.05 9.73 17.77
N SER A 126 2.93 9.48 17.09
CA SER A 126 1.58 9.49 17.66
C SER A 126 1.01 8.07 17.62
N PRO A 127 1.01 7.34 18.77
CA PRO A 127 0.61 5.93 18.82
C PRO A 127 -0.85 5.65 18.46
N THR A 128 -1.72 6.65 18.50
CA THR A 128 -3.12 6.49 18.08
C THR A 128 -3.35 6.91 16.64
N SER A 129 -2.29 7.29 15.91
CA SER A 129 -2.41 7.75 14.54
C SER A 129 -2.76 6.57 13.62
N PRO A 130 -3.81 6.71 12.77
CA PRO A 130 -4.15 5.71 11.77
C PRO A 130 -3.18 5.68 10.58
N LEU A 131 -2.27 6.65 10.49
CA LEU A 131 -1.34 6.81 9.38
C LEU A 131 0.07 6.36 9.78
N ASN A 132 0.43 5.15 9.33
CA ASN A 132 1.81 4.67 9.34
C ASN A 132 2.53 5.10 8.04
N PRO A 133 3.58 5.95 8.11
CA PRO A 133 4.31 6.41 6.95
C PRO A 133 5.22 5.33 6.34
N LEU A 134 5.56 4.27 7.10
CA LEU A 134 6.34 3.14 6.60
C LEU A 134 5.43 2.17 5.83
N ARG A 135 5.24 2.45 4.54
CA ARG A 135 4.50 1.58 3.60
C ARG A 135 5.30 0.35 3.20
N ALA A 136 6.63 0.43 3.30
CA ALA A 136 7.56 -0.62 2.92
C ALA A 136 7.24 -1.97 3.58
N ALA A 137 6.88 -1.99 4.86
CA ALA A 137 6.60 -3.25 5.56
C ALA A 137 5.43 -4.01 4.92
N HIS A 138 4.29 -3.32 4.72
CA HIS A 138 3.10 -3.89 4.10
C HIS A 138 3.34 -4.31 2.64
N ARG A 139 4.01 -3.46 1.86
CA ARG A 139 4.37 -3.80 0.47
C ARG A 139 5.29 -5.01 0.43
N GLY A 140 6.36 -5.01 1.24
CA GLY A 140 7.38 -6.05 1.24
C GLY A 140 6.81 -7.43 1.53
N GLU A 141 5.96 -7.54 2.56
CA GLU A 141 5.26 -8.79 2.91
C GLU A 141 4.51 -9.38 1.70
N HIS A 142 3.66 -8.59 1.06
CA HIS A 142 2.88 -9.07 -0.09
C HIS A 142 3.71 -9.27 -1.37
N LEU A 143 4.76 -8.49 -1.57
CA LEU A 143 5.70 -8.71 -2.68
C LEU A 143 6.47 -10.02 -2.51
N ASP A 144 6.75 -10.44 -1.27
CA ASP A 144 7.37 -11.74 -0.97
C ASP A 144 6.39 -12.90 -1.23
N GLU A 145 5.12 -12.76 -0.88
CA GLU A 145 4.06 -13.72 -1.23
C GLU A 145 3.93 -13.89 -2.75
N VAL A 146 3.90 -12.77 -3.49
CA VAL A 146 3.88 -12.79 -4.96
C VAL A 146 5.13 -13.47 -5.51
N ALA A 147 6.32 -13.15 -4.98
CA ALA A 147 7.56 -13.77 -5.43
C ALA A 147 7.57 -15.29 -5.16
N ALA A 148 7.02 -15.73 -4.02
CA ALA A 148 6.88 -17.15 -3.69
C ALA A 148 5.92 -17.87 -4.66
N ALA A 149 4.77 -17.26 -4.95
CA ALA A 149 3.78 -17.81 -5.88
C ALA A 149 4.31 -17.92 -7.31
N LEU A 150 5.27 -17.09 -7.71
CA LEU A 150 5.85 -17.08 -9.05
C LEU A 150 7.03 -18.03 -9.24
N LYS A 151 7.51 -18.70 -8.18
CA LYS A 151 8.58 -19.70 -8.31
C LYS A 151 8.13 -20.84 -9.24
N PRO A 152 9.06 -21.44 -10.02
CA PRO A 152 8.76 -22.58 -10.88
C PRO A 152 8.15 -23.75 -10.12
#